data_AF-A0A8T6MCJ9-F1
#
_entry.id   AF-A0A8T6MCJ9-F1
#
_cell.length_a   1.000
_cell.length_b   1.000
_cell.length_c   1.000
_cell.angle_alpha   90.00
_cell.angle_beta   90.00
_cell.angle_gamma   90.00
#
_symmetry.space_group_name_H-M   'P 1'
#
loop_
_entity.id
_entity.type
_entity.pdbx_description
1 polymer ?
#
loop_
_entity_poly.entity_id
_entity_poly.type
_entity_poly.pdbx_seq_one_letter_code
_entity_poly.pdbx_strand_id
1 'polypeptide(L)'
;MLESLINPKRAEKGPWKMFFIGLLYASLSVLLVKIFFSSDPVLIKYSGLLVVTFCVMFSLPFIYYIIKQEEEEDEIVEGLRRIWSVHKDAVFALIWLFLGFVIAFSFWFLVLQDSNLLNAQIETYCSINSPSSIAECVTQYSTGTF
;
A
#
# COMPACT_ATOMS: atom_id res chain seq x y z
N MET A 1 3.29 -19.19 -0.18
CA MET A 1 4.72 -19.15 0.30
C MET A 1 5.07 -17.89 1.09
N LEU A 2 4.60 -16.69 0.69
CA LEU A 2 4.62 -15.48 1.56
C LEU A 2 3.78 -15.63 2.84
N GLU A 3 2.77 -16.50 2.84
CA GLU A 3 1.97 -16.85 4.04
C GLU A 3 2.79 -17.43 5.20
N SER A 4 3.99 -17.99 4.94
CA SER A 4 4.84 -18.52 6.02
C SER A 4 5.64 -17.42 6.75
N LEU A 5 5.76 -16.22 6.17
CA LEU A 5 6.48 -15.10 6.79
C LEU A 5 5.66 -14.41 7.88
N ILE A 6 4.33 -14.52 7.84
CA ILE A 6 3.43 -13.80 8.73
C ILE A 6 2.52 -14.82 9.41
N ASN A 7 2.87 -15.17 10.65
CA ASN A 7 1.93 -15.85 11.53
C ASN A 7 0.94 -14.78 12.06
N PRO A 8 -0.34 -14.79 11.65
CA PRO A 8 -1.30 -13.72 11.97
C PRO A 8 -1.43 -13.52 13.49
N LYS A 9 -1.50 -14.60 14.27
CA LYS A 9 -1.53 -14.56 15.75
C LYS A 9 -0.34 -13.88 16.42
N ARG A 10 0.79 -13.70 15.70
CA ARG A 10 2.02 -13.06 16.20
C ARG A 10 2.25 -11.66 15.61
N ALA A 11 1.57 -11.32 14.52
CA ALA A 11 1.61 -10.00 13.89
C ALA A 11 0.76 -8.98 14.67
N GLU A 12 -0.38 -9.42 15.19
CA GLU A 12 -1.31 -8.62 15.98
C GLU A 12 -0.68 -8.11 17.31
N LYS A 13 0.13 -8.95 17.96
CA LYS A 13 0.87 -8.57 19.19
C LYS A 13 2.06 -7.63 18.95
N GLY A 14 2.34 -7.26 17.71
CA GLY A 14 3.46 -6.39 17.34
C GLY A 14 3.10 -5.51 16.15
N PRO A 15 2.16 -4.57 16.29
CA PRO A 15 1.63 -3.77 15.19
C PRO A 15 2.71 -3.01 14.41
N TRP A 16 3.82 -2.63 15.08
CA TRP A 16 4.97 -2.02 14.42
C TRP A 16 5.69 -2.95 13.41
N LYS A 17 5.57 -4.27 13.52
CA LYS A 17 6.13 -5.18 12.50
C LYS A 17 5.46 -5.00 11.14
N MET A 18 4.20 -4.57 11.14
CA MET A 18 3.46 -4.29 9.91
C MET A 18 4.05 -3.15 9.11
N PHE A 19 4.75 -2.22 9.77
CA PHE A 19 5.51 -1.18 9.11
C PHE A 19 6.57 -1.74 8.15
N PHE A 20 7.37 -2.69 8.62
CA PHE A 20 8.42 -3.31 7.79
C PHE A 20 7.83 -4.20 6.70
N ILE A 21 6.72 -4.87 6.98
CA ILE A 21 5.98 -5.64 5.97
C ILE A 21 5.48 -4.70 4.87
N GLY A 22 4.92 -3.55 5.25
CA GLY A 22 4.49 -2.51 4.31
C GLY A 22 5.64 -2.01 3.45
N LEU A 23 6.76 -1.65 4.08
CA LEU A 23 7.98 -1.24 3.36
C LEU A 23 8.41 -2.28 2.32
N LEU A 24 8.44 -3.56 2.72
CA LEU A 24 8.87 -4.66 1.88
C LEU A 24 7.90 -4.89 0.72
N TYR A 25 6.60 -4.96 0.98
CA TYR A 25 5.58 -5.19 -0.05
C TYR A 25 5.52 -4.07 -1.07
N ALA A 26 5.52 -2.80 -0.64
CA ALA A 26 5.54 -1.67 -1.56
C ALA A 26 6.84 -1.63 -2.37
N SER A 27 7.99 -1.90 -1.75
CA SER A 27 9.28 -1.96 -2.46
C SER A 27 9.29 -3.06 -3.52
N LEU A 28 8.83 -4.27 -3.17
CA LEU A 28 8.73 -5.37 -4.12
C LEU A 28 7.81 -5.03 -5.28
N SER A 29 6.64 -4.44 -5.03
CA SER A 29 5.70 -4.05 -6.08
C SER A 29 6.32 -3.05 -7.06
N VAL A 30 6.97 -1.99 -6.56
CA VAL A 30 7.64 -1.00 -7.42
C VAL A 30 8.77 -1.63 -8.24
N LEU A 31 9.62 -2.43 -7.60
CA LEU A 31 10.75 -3.07 -8.26
C LEU A 31 10.30 -4.10 -9.31
N LEU A 32 9.28 -4.91 -9.01
CA LEU A 32 8.73 -5.87 -9.96
C LEU A 32 8.16 -5.16 -11.19
N VAL A 33 7.39 -4.09 -11.00
CA VAL A 33 6.84 -3.32 -12.13
C VAL A 33 7.97 -2.74 -12.98
N LYS A 34 8.96 -2.10 -12.35
CA LYS A 34 10.10 -1.50 -13.06
C LYS A 34 10.93 -2.55 -13.81
N ILE A 35 11.20 -3.71 -13.22
CA ILE A 35 12.06 -4.73 -13.83
C ILE A 35 11.35 -5.46 -14.97
N PHE A 36 10.10 -5.87 -14.78
CA PHE A 36 9.43 -6.76 -15.73
C PHE A 36 8.61 -6.04 -16.79
N PHE A 37 8.14 -4.81 -16.54
CA PHE A 37 7.18 -4.13 -17.42
C PHE A 37 7.71 -2.83 -18.04
N SER A 38 8.94 -2.41 -17.70
CA SER A 38 9.56 -1.22 -18.31
C SER A 38 9.91 -1.36 -19.79
N SER A 39 10.08 -2.60 -20.28
CA SER A 39 10.39 -2.86 -21.70
C SER A 39 9.15 -3.04 -22.57
N ASP A 40 7.96 -3.15 -21.97
CA ASP A 40 6.70 -3.36 -22.69
C ASP A 40 6.03 -2.01 -23.01
N PRO A 41 5.78 -1.68 -24.29
CA PRO A 41 5.26 -0.37 -24.70
C PRO A 41 3.80 -0.12 -24.27
N VAL A 42 3.05 -1.17 -23.93
CA VAL A 42 1.66 -1.08 -23.49
C VAL A 42 1.61 -1.01 -21.96
N LEU A 43 2.24 -1.96 -21.27
CA LEU A 43 2.14 -2.10 -19.82
C LEU A 43 2.83 -0.98 -19.07
N ILE A 44 3.86 -0.35 -19.66
CA ILE A 44 4.52 0.81 -19.05
C ILE A 44 3.54 1.97 -18.77
N LYS A 45 2.51 2.14 -19.60
CA LYS A 45 1.48 3.19 -19.42
C LYS A 45 0.58 2.93 -18.21
N TYR A 46 0.49 1.68 -17.76
CA TYR A 46 -0.34 1.26 -16.63
C TYR A 46 0.50 0.93 -15.38
N SER A 47 1.78 1.33 -15.36
CA SER A 47 2.72 1.00 -14.29
C SER A 47 2.20 1.38 -12.90
N GLY A 48 1.64 2.59 -12.73
CA GLY A 48 1.07 3.01 -11.44
C GLY A 48 -0.07 2.12 -10.95
N LEU A 49 -0.94 1.66 -11.85
CA LEU A 49 -2.01 0.73 -11.51
C LEU A 49 -1.45 -0.66 -11.16
N LEU A 50 -0.48 -1.16 -11.94
CA LEU A 50 0.19 -2.44 -11.68
C LEU A 50 0.88 -2.46 -10.31
N VAL A 51 1.52 -1.37 -9.91
CA VAL A 51 2.15 -1.23 -8.58
C VAL A 51 1.10 -1.40 -7.47
N VAL A 52 -0.07 -0.77 -7.61
CA VAL A 52 -1.17 -0.90 -6.63
C VAL A 52 -1.72 -2.31 -6.64
N THR A 53 -1.92 -2.91 -7.82
CA THR A 53 -2.41 -4.28 -7.94
C THR A 53 -1.51 -5.27 -7.23
N PHE A 54 -0.18 -5.18 -7.39
CA PHE A 54 0.75 -6.04 -6.66
C PHE A 54 0.75 -5.77 -5.15
N CYS A 55 0.65 -4.51 -4.72
CA CYS A 55 0.55 -4.19 -3.29
C CYS A 55 -0.70 -4.81 -2.66
N VAL A 56 -1.85 -4.72 -3.34
CA VAL A 56 -3.08 -5.38 -2.90
C VAL A 56 -2.90 -6.89 -2.88
N MET A 57 -2.35 -7.48 -3.94
CA MET A 57 -2.13 -8.93 -4.01
C MET A 57 -1.23 -9.45 -2.87
N PHE A 58 -0.19 -8.71 -2.49
CA PHE A 58 0.68 -9.07 -1.36
C PHE A 58 0.02 -8.85 0.00
N SER A 59 -0.89 -7.89 0.13
CA SER A 59 -1.62 -7.65 1.39
C SER A 59 -2.86 -8.54 1.57
N LEU A 60 -3.39 -9.15 0.50
CA LEU A 60 -4.59 -10.00 0.56
C LEU A 60 -4.54 -11.09 1.62
N PRO A 61 -3.49 -11.94 1.72
CA PRO A 61 -3.46 -12.98 2.75
C PRO A 61 -3.53 -12.40 4.16
N PHE A 62 -2.83 -11.29 4.38
CA PHE A 62 -2.82 -10.63 5.68
C PHE A 62 -4.18 -10.05 6.05
N ILE A 63 -4.84 -9.33 5.14
CA ILE A 63 -6.18 -8.79 5.36
C ILE A 63 -7.19 -9.92 5.60
N TYR A 64 -7.12 -11.01 4.83
CA TYR A 64 -7.98 -12.17 5.01
C TYR A 64 -7.86 -12.76 6.42
N TYR A 65 -6.64 -13.00 6.90
CA TYR A 65 -6.44 -13.58 8.23
C TYR A 65 -6.82 -12.64 9.37
N ILE A 66 -6.59 -11.32 9.21
CA ILE A 66 -7.09 -10.34 10.19
C ILE A 66 -8.61 -10.39 10.27
N ILE A 67 -9.30 -10.30 9.14
CA ILE A 67 -10.78 -10.27 9.13
C ILE A 67 -11.32 -11.57 9.73
N LYS A 68 -10.76 -12.71 9.35
CA LYS A 68 -11.17 -14.00 9.91
C LYS A 68 -11.00 -14.06 11.43
N GLN A 69 -9.90 -13.53 11.96
CA GLN A 69 -9.67 -13.51 13.40
C GLN A 69 -10.64 -12.57 14.11
N GLU A 70 -10.88 -11.38 13.55
CA GLU A 70 -11.83 -10.42 14.09
C GLU A 70 -13.26 -10.98 14.11
N GLU A 71 -13.68 -11.73 13.08
CA GLU A 71 -14.97 -12.44 13.08
C GLU A 71 -15.09 -13.47 14.22
N GLU A 72 -14.02 -14.22 14.53
CA GLU A 72 -14.00 -15.17 15.66
C GLU A 72 -14.08 -14.45 17.02
N GLU A 73 -13.54 -13.23 17.13
CA GLU A 73 -13.54 -12.44 18.37
C GLU A 73 -14.81 -11.60 18.56
N ASP A 74 -15.54 -11.28 17.48
CA ASP A 74 -16.80 -10.54 17.53
C ASP A 74 -17.98 -11.36 18.05
N GLU A 75 -17.98 -12.69 17.86
CA GLU A 75 -19.08 -13.57 18.32
C GLU A 75 -19.28 -13.55 19.85
N ILE A 76 -18.28 -13.09 20.61
CA ILE A 76 -18.21 -13.18 22.08
C ILE A 76 -18.28 -11.81 22.78
N VAL A 77 -18.35 -10.70 22.02
CA VAL A 77 -18.14 -9.35 22.57
C VAL A 77 -19.29 -8.41 22.25
N GLU A 78 -19.98 -7.92 23.29
CA GLU A 78 -21.02 -6.89 23.17
C GLU A 78 -20.62 -5.58 23.87
N GLY A 79 -20.99 -4.45 23.27
CA GLY A 79 -20.86 -3.09 23.84
C GLY A 79 -19.67 -2.26 23.32
N LEU A 80 -19.91 -0.99 23.01
CA LEU A 80 -18.98 -0.06 22.33
C LEU A 80 -17.55 -0.02 22.90
N ARG A 81 -17.41 0.03 24.23
CA ARG A 81 -16.08 0.08 24.88
C ARG A 81 -15.29 -1.21 24.70
N ARG A 82 -15.98 -2.35 24.67
CA ARG A 82 -15.36 -3.67 24.56
C ARG A 82 -15.01 -3.97 23.11
N ILE A 83 -15.90 -3.63 22.17
CA ILE A 83 -15.66 -3.63 20.73
C ILE A 83 -14.38 -2.87 20.38
N TRP A 84 -14.24 -1.62 20.83
CA TRP A 84 -13.02 -0.84 20.58
C TRP A 84 -11.76 -1.47 21.16
N SER A 85 -11.86 -2.10 22.34
CA SER A 85 -10.69 -2.71 22.98
C SER A 85 -10.16 -3.94 22.25
N VAL A 86 -11.00 -4.59 21.45
CA VAL A 86 -10.70 -5.79 20.66
C VAL A 86 -10.13 -5.37 19.31
N HIS A 87 -10.86 -4.58 18.52
CA HIS A 87 -10.45 -4.23 17.15
C HIS A 87 -9.26 -3.27 17.03
N LYS A 88 -8.89 -2.56 18.10
CA LYS A 88 -7.82 -1.55 18.03
C LYS A 88 -6.51 -2.16 17.48
N ASP A 89 -6.22 -3.42 17.78
CA ASP A 89 -4.95 -4.04 17.42
C ASP A 89 -4.88 -4.28 15.90
N ALA A 90 -5.97 -4.73 15.27
CA ALA A 90 -6.07 -4.80 13.81
C ALA A 90 -6.02 -3.41 13.14
N VAL A 91 -6.71 -2.42 13.70
CA VAL A 91 -6.67 -1.04 13.18
C VAL A 91 -5.25 -0.49 13.22
N PHE A 92 -4.54 -0.64 14.34
CA PHE A 92 -3.14 -0.23 14.43
C PHE A 92 -2.25 -1.01 13.47
N ALA A 93 -2.47 -2.31 13.28
CA ALA A 93 -1.73 -3.12 12.33
C ALA A 93 -1.89 -2.59 10.88
N LEU A 94 -3.10 -2.22 10.47
CA LEU A 94 -3.37 -1.62 9.17
C LEU A 94 -2.76 -0.22 9.02
N ILE A 95 -2.80 0.61 10.07
CA ILE A 95 -2.16 1.94 10.07
C ILE A 95 -0.64 1.82 9.89
N TRP A 96 0.01 0.91 10.61
CA TRP A 96 1.45 0.69 10.47
C TRP A 96 1.81 0.15 9.09
N LEU A 97 1.02 -0.77 8.54
CA LEU A 97 1.19 -1.26 7.17
C LEU A 97 1.11 -0.11 6.16
N PHE A 98 0.08 0.74 6.27
CA PHE A 98 -0.10 1.89 5.41
C PHE A 98 1.07 2.89 5.51
N LEU A 99 1.54 3.17 6.73
CA LEU A 99 2.70 4.04 6.93
C LEU A 99 3.96 3.46 6.24
N GLY A 100 4.13 2.14 6.29
CA GLY A 100 5.19 1.45 5.55
C GLY A 100 5.08 1.66 4.03
N PHE A 101 3.87 1.59 3.46
CA PHE A 101 3.64 1.88 2.04
C PHE A 101 4.01 3.31 1.68
N VAL A 102 3.55 4.30 2.46
CA VAL A 102 3.84 5.72 2.21
C VAL A 102 5.34 5.95 2.17
N ILE A 103 6.08 5.47 3.18
CA ILE A 103 7.54 5.68 3.25
C ILE A 103 8.26 4.97 2.09
N ALA A 104 7.88 3.74 1.74
CA ALA A 104 8.49 3.03 0.63
C ALA A 104 8.21 3.71 -0.73
N PHE A 105 6.97 4.13 -0.98
CA PHE A 105 6.63 4.84 -2.22
C PHE A 105 7.35 6.18 -2.32
N SER A 106 7.39 6.96 -1.24
CA SER A 106 8.15 8.22 -1.21
C SER A 106 9.65 7.98 -1.46
N PHE A 107 10.23 6.97 -0.81
CA PHE A 107 11.64 6.62 -1.01
C PHE A 107 11.93 6.24 -2.47
N TRP A 108 11.16 5.31 -3.04
CA TRP A 108 11.40 4.85 -4.41
C TRP A 108 11.08 5.88 -5.47
N PHE A 109 10.11 6.76 -5.22
CA PHE A 109 9.84 7.89 -6.10
C PHE A 109 11.06 8.82 -6.22
N LEU A 110 11.70 9.14 -5.08
CA LEU A 110 12.91 9.97 -5.06
C LEU A 110 14.12 9.25 -5.66
N VAL A 111 14.30 7.95 -5.39
CA VAL A 111 15.47 7.17 -5.83
C VAL A 111 15.42 6.83 -7.32
N LEU A 112 14.26 6.43 -7.83
CA LEU A 112 14.12 5.96 -9.21
C LEU A 112 13.89 7.09 -10.20
N GLN A 113 13.40 8.24 -9.71
CA GLN A 113 13.03 9.41 -10.52
C GLN A 113 12.19 9.04 -11.76
N ASP A 114 11.32 8.05 -11.60
CA ASP A 114 10.46 7.53 -12.67
C ASP A 114 9.00 7.75 -12.28
N SER A 115 8.43 8.84 -12.78
CA SER A 115 7.05 9.21 -12.50
C SER A 115 6.03 8.24 -13.10
N ASN A 116 6.42 7.38 -14.06
CA ASN A 116 5.50 6.41 -14.65
C ASN A 116 5.04 5.36 -13.62
N LEU A 117 5.89 5.03 -12.65
CA LEU A 117 5.59 4.05 -11.60
C LEU A 117 4.48 4.51 -10.65
N LEU A 118 4.13 5.81 -10.64
CA LEU A 118 3.06 6.38 -9.82
C LEU A 118 2.12 7.29 -10.64
N ASN A 119 2.05 7.08 -11.96
CA ASN A 119 1.33 7.97 -12.86
C ASN A 119 -0.17 8.07 -12.55
N ALA A 120 -0.84 6.95 -12.31
CA ALA A 120 -2.28 6.91 -11.98
C ALA A 120 -2.59 7.65 -10.67
N GLN A 121 -1.69 7.56 -9.69
CA GLN A 121 -1.82 8.23 -8.40
C GLN A 121 -1.66 9.74 -8.54
N ILE A 122 -0.66 10.17 -9.32
CA ILE A 122 -0.41 11.59 -9.61
C ILE A 122 -1.59 12.18 -10.40
N GLU A 123 -2.08 11.47 -11.43
CA GLU A 123 -3.22 11.93 -12.23
C GLU A 123 -4.50 12.05 -11.38
N THR A 124 -4.76 11.07 -10.51
CA THR A 124 -5.89 11.13 -9.57
C THR A 124 -5.75 12.31 -8.62
N TYR A 125 -4.56 12.53 -8.06
CA TYR A 125 -4.27 13.67 -7.19
C TYR A 125 -4.52 15.00 -7.92
N CYS A 126 -4.06 15.14 -9.15
CA CYS A 126 -4.24 16.35 -9.96
C CYS A 126 -5.69 16.56 -10.38
N SER A 127 -6.42 15.49 -10.69
CA SER A 127 -7.85 15.56 -11.00
C SER A 127 -8.67 16.10 -9.81
N ILE A 128 -8.24 15.82 -8.58
CA ILE A 128 -8.92 16.27 -7.37
C ILE A 128 -8.52 17.71 -7.02
N ASN A 129 -7.22 18.01 -7.05
CA ASN A 129 -6.69 19.27 -6.52
C ASN A 129 -6.53 20.39 -7.57
N SER A 130 -6.55 20.07 -8.86
CA SER A 130 -6.36 21.02 -9.96
C SER A 130 -7.21 20.65 -11.20
N PRO A 131 -8.55 20.59 -11.06
CA PRO A 131 -9.42 20.06 -12.10
C PRO A 131 -9.40 20.87 -13.42
N SER A 132 -9.05 22.16 -13.36
CA SER A 132 -8.95 23.03 -14.55
C SER A 132 -7.62 22.94 -15.29
N SER A 133 -6.57 22.38 -14.67
CA SER A 133 -5.19 22.39 -15.18
C SER A 133 -4.46 21.08 -14.88
N ILE A 134 -5.12 19.95 -15.13
CA ILE A 134 -4.60 18.61 -14.83
C ILE A 134 -3.24 18.35 -15.49
N ALA A 135 -3.10 18.71 -16.77
CA ALA A 135 -1.85 18.46 -17.52
C ALA A 135 -0.64 19.22 -16.95
N GLU A 136 -0.85 20.46 -16.51
CA GLU A 136 0.19 21.28 -15.87
C GLU A 136 0.59 20.68 -14.52
N CYS A 137 -0.39 20.29 -13.71
CA CYS A 137 -0.16 19.62 -12.42
C CYS A 137 0.62 18.31 -12.61
N VAL A 138 0.21 17.45 -13.55
CA VAL A 138 0.92 16.19 -13.82
C VAL A 138 2.36 16.47 -14.29
N THR A 139 2.58 17.50 -15.11
CA THR A 139 3.93 17.89 -15.56
C THR A 139 4.81 18.34 -14.40
N GLN A 140 4.25 19.12 -13.46
CA GLN A 140 4.95 19.56 -12.26
C GLN A 140 5.42 18.39 -11.39
N TYR A 141 4.54 17.39 -11.16
CA TYR A 141 4.88 16.25 -10.29
C TYR A 141 5.62 15.11 -11.02
N SER A 142 5.66 15.11 -12.35
CA SER A 142 6.39 14.08 -13.12
C SER A 142 7.86 14.42 -13.37
N THR A 143 8.21 15.70 -13.44
CA THR A 143 9.56 16.17 -13.75
C THR A 143 10.50 16.20 -12.54
N GLY A 144 9.98 15.99 -11.32
CA GLY A 144 10.78 16.00 -10.09
C GLY A 144 11.44 17.35 -9.78
N THR A 145 11.09 18.41 -10.51
CA THR A 145 11.53 19.78 -10.22
C THR A 145 10.63 20.36 -9.14
N PHE A 146 11.05 20.20 -7.89
CA PHE A 146 10.51 20.92 -6.75
C PHE A 146 11.12 22.32 -6.63
#